data_AF-A0A7M5XPU9-F1
#
_entry.id   AF-A0A7M5XPU9-F1
#
_cell.length_a   1.000
_cell.length_b   1.000
_cell.length_c   1.000
_cell.angle_alpha   90.00
_cell.angle_beta   90.00
_cell.angle_gamma   90.00
#
_symmetry.space_group_name_H-M   'P 1'
#
loop_
_entity.id
_entity.type
_entity.pdbx_description
1 polymer ?
#
loop_
_entity_poly.entity_id
_entity_poly.type
_entity_poly.pdbx_seq_one_letter_code
_entity_poly.pdbx_strand_id
1 'polypeptide(L)'
;MICGKISDTIKEKAKAIADKEIEDGKDSEEIGQLPFWRCQPYVRPPPKTTSGEKRPLEEGGEEVKAKAKIKPPSKRKAIREKHQQHGKGLFPKVPKDKWPLCVTCKNNPWGKKCEHNLCKACCKDMTAIKVLDCSGHKFKFLFNKLRREKEDEEEAEKQKQKAENAPCQDKYIKAGVNVDENRNGGEKNSDNDAKDPNSIIAT
;
A
#
# COMPACT_ATOMS: atom_id res chain seq x y z
N MET A 1 24.34 3.29 -7.70
CA MET A 1 25.00 1.98 -7.87
C MET A 1 25.62 1.38 -6.59
N ILE A 2 25.70 2.11 -5.47
CA ILE A 2 26.37 1.63 -4.24
C ILE A 2 25.52 0.60 -3.45
N CYS A 3 24.18 0.72 -3.50
CA CYS A 3 23.26 -0.16 -2.76
C CYS A 3 23.30 -1.64 -3.20
N GLY A 4 23.53 -1.92 -4.49
CA GLY A 4 23.60 -3.30 -5.01
C GLY A 4 24.82 -4.06 -4.47
N LYS A 5 26.00 -3.43 -4.49
CA LYS A 5 27.24 -4.03 -3.98
C LYS A 5 27.18 -4.33 -2.48
N ILE A 6 26.53 -3.46 -1.71
CA ILE A 6 26.29 -3.69 -0.28
C ILE A 6 25.31 -4.85 -0.07
N SER A 7 24.26 -4.94 -0.88
CA SER A 7 23.32 -6.07 -0.78
C SER A 7 23.98 -7.41 -1.09
N ASP A 8 24.86 -7.47 -2.08
CA ASP A 8 25.47 -8.72 -2.52
C ASP A 8 26.55 -9.20 -1.55
N THR A 9 27.35 -8.28 -1.00
CA THR A 9 28.31 -8.61 0.07
C THR A 9 27.63 -9.10 1.35
N ILE A 10 26.44 -8.57 1.70
CA ILE A 10 25.65 -9.09 2.84
C ILE A 10 25.13 -10.50 2.55
N LYS A 11 24.65 -10.78 1.32
CA LYS A 11 24.19 -12.12 0.92
C LYS A 11 25.33 -13.14 0.95
N GLU A 12 26.52 -12.79 0.46
CA GLU A 12 27.68 -13.67 0.47
C GLU A 12 28.11 -14.02 1.90
N LYS A 13 28.15 -13.03 2.79
CA LYS A 13 28.46 -13.26 4.22
C LYS A 13 27.40 -14.13 4.90
N ALA A 14 26.12 -13.90 4.63
CA ALA A 14 25.03 -14.71 5.20
C ALA A 14 25.11 -16.17 4.74
N LYS A 15 25.44 -16.43 3.46
CA LYS A 15 25.67 -17.77 2.93
C LYS A 15 26.86 -18.46 3.60
N ALA A 16 27.99 -17.76 3.70
CA ALA A 16 29.18 -18.32 4.33
C ALA A 16 28.98 -18.64 5.83
N ILE A 17 28.11 -17.91 6.53
CA ILE A 17 27.72 -18.23 7.92
C ILE A 17 26.85 -19.49 7.95
N ALA A 18 25.86 -19.59 7.05
CA ALA A 18 25.00 -20.77 6.97
C ALA A 18 25.79 -22.04 6.64
N ASP A 19 26.71 -21.99 5.67
CA ASP A 19 27.54 -23.13 5.28
C ASP A 19 28.41 -23.64 6.44
N LYS A 20 28.99 -22.73 7.24
CA LYS A 20 29.76 -23.09 8.43
C LYS A 20 28.91 -23.71 9.53
N GLU A 21 27.70 -23.21 9.75
CA GLU A 21 26.78 -23.80 10.73
C GLU A 21 26.29 -25.20 10.30
N ILE A 22 26.20 -25.46 9.00
CA ILE A 22 25.92 -26.79 8.44
C ILE A 22 27.12 -27.72 8.66
N GLU A 23 28.35 -27.28 8.39
CA GLU A 23 29.59 -28.05 8.66
C GLU A 23 29.77 -28.37 10.15
N ASP A 24 29.45 -27.44 11.03
CA ASP A 24 29.46 -27.59 12.49
C ASP A 24 28.39 -28.57 13.02
N GLY A 25 27.49 -29.07 12.16
CA GLY A 25 26.41 -29.97 12.55
C GLY A 25 25.29 -29.31 13.37
N LYS A 26 25.19 -27.97 13.36
CA LYS A 26 24.09 -27.22 14.00
C LYS A 26 22.78 -27.28 13.20
N ASP A 27 22.78 -27.89 12.02
CA ASP A 27 21.57 -28.14 11.25
C ASP A 27 20.82 -29.42 11.70
N SER A 28 20.73 -29.65 13.02
CA SER A 28 19.98 -30.77 13.56
C SER A 28 18.47 -30.52 13.45
N GLU A 29 17.68 -31.57 13.24
CA GLU A 29 16.21 -31.47 13.24
C GLU A 29 15.61 -31.38 14.65
N GLU A 30 16.45 -31.30 15.69
CA GLU A 30 16.02 -31.21 17.06
C GLU A 30 15.38 -29.85 17.37
N ILE A 31 14.20 -29.89 18.00
CA ILE A 31 13.43 -28.71 18.36
C ILE A 31 14.26 -27.87 19.34
N GLY A 32 14.68 -26.68 18.89
CA GLY A 32 15.45 -25.73 19.70
C GLY A 32 16.94 -25.64 19.38
N GLN A 33 17.48 -26.54 18.54
CA GLN A 33 18.86 -26.49 18.05
C GLN A 33 18.99 -25.95 16.62
N LEU A 34 17.87 -25.64 15.98
CA LEU A 34 17.85 -25.10 14.62
C LEU A 34 18.56 -23.74 14.54
N PRO A 35 19.34 -23.49 13.49
CA PRO A 35 20.05 -22.25 13.31
C PRO A 35 19.08 -21.09 13.03
N PHE A 36 19.49 -19.87 13.37
CA PHE A 36 18.61 -18.68 13.35
C PHE A 36 18.03 -18.33 11.96
N TRP A 37 18.67 -18.81 10.89
CA TRP A 37 18.22 -18.65 9.50
C TRP A 37 17.22 -19.72 9.04
N ARG A 38 17.08 -20.83 9.78
CA ARG A 38 16.10 -21.90 9.53
C ARG A 38 14.89 -21.69 10.43
N CYS A 39 13.72 -21.51 9.85
CA CYS A 39 12.49 -21.41 10.64
C CYS A 39 12.25 -22.73 11.40
N GLN A 40 11.88 -22.65 12.68
CA GLN A 40 11.40 -23.82 13.41
C GLN A 40 10.19 -24.44 12.68
N PRO A 41 10.15 -25.77 12.51
CA PRO A 41 8.99 -26.41 11.92
C PRO A 41 7.77 -26.09 12.79
N TYR A 42 6.72 -25.55 12.16
CA TYR A 42 5.48 -25.25 12.86
C TYR A 42 4.82 -26.56 13.29
N VAL A 43 5.00 -26.93 14.56
CA VAL A 43 4.26 -28.01 15.21
C VAL A 43 3.04 -27.39 15.88
N ARG A 44 1.86 -27.63 15.31
CA ARG A 44 0.60 -27.25 15.97
C ARG A 44 0.50 -28.04 17.28
N PRO A 45 0.44 -27.38 18.45
CA PRO A 45 0.22 -28.09 19.70
C PRO A 45 -1.09 -28.89 19.61
N PRO A 46 -1.14 -30.13 20.12
CA PRO A 46 -2.40 -30.84 20.21
C PRO A 46 -3.39 -29.97 20.99
N PRO A 47 -4.67 -29.97 20.62
CA PRO A 47 -5.68 -29.23 21.36
C PRO A 47 -5.57 -29.62 22.83
N LYS A 48 -5.50 -28.62 23.72
CA LYS A 48 -5.51 -28.86 25.16
C LYS A 48 -6.73 -29.71 25.48
N THR A 49 -6.54 -31.00 25.73
CA THR A 49 -7.57 -31.81 26.35
C THR A 49 -7.74 -31.19 27.73
N THR A 50 -8.84 -30.48 27.94
CA THR A 50 -9.27 -30.08 29.26
C THR A 50 -9.47 -31.36 30.06
N SER A 51 -8.43 -31.80 30.76
CA SER A 51 -8.56 -32.56 31.99
C SER A 51 -9.20 -31.63 32.99
N GLY A 52 -10.53 -31.63 32.99
CA GLY A 52 -11.37 -30.72 33.76
C GLY A 52 -12.83 -30.90 33.34
N GLU A 53 -13.49 -31.84 34.02
CA GLU A 53 -14.95 -31.99 34.11
C GLU A 53 -15.71 -32.20 32.79
N LYS A 54 -15.63 -33.44 32.30
CA LYS A 54 -16.88 -34.06 31.83
C LYS A 54 -17.83 -34.03 33.03
N ARG A 55 -18.91 -33.25 32.97
CA ARG A 55 -20.00 -33.35 33.96
C ARG A 55 -20.30 -34.84 34.19
N PRO A 56 -20.29 -35.33 35.45
CA PRO A 56 -20.72 -36.70 35.73
C PRO A 56 -22.19 -36.79 35.28
N LEU A 57 -22.45 -37.64 34.29
CA LEU A 57 -23.80 -38.12 34.07
C LEU A 57 -23.97 -39.26 35.07
N GLU A 58 -24.38 -38.91 36.28
CA GLU A 58 -24.76 -39.85 37.33
C GLU A 58 -25.75 -40.86 36.73
N GLU A 59 -25.41 -42.14 36.85
CA GLU A 59 -26.35 -43.25 36.70
C GLU A 59 -27.32 -43.19 37.88
N GLY A 60 -28.60 -42.90 37.61
CA GLY A 60 -29.64 -42.97 38.63
C GLY A 60 -30.95 -42.36 38.15
N GLY A 61 -31.92 -43.21 37.81
CA GLY A 61 -33.28 -42.76 37.53
C GLY A 61 -33.99 -43.61 36.48
N GLU A 62 -34.40 -44.79 36.90
CA GLU A 62 -35.43 -45.60 36.24
C GLU A 62 -36.71 -44.77 36.01
N GLU A 63 -37.45 -45.13 34.97
CA GLU A 63 -38.84 -44.74 34.69
C GLU A 63 -39.14 -43.32 34.18
N VAL A 64 -39.03 -43.14 32.84
CA VAL A 64 -40.16 -42.60 32.08
C VAL A 64 -40.27 -43.33 30.73
N LYS A 65 -41.20 -44.29 30.67
CA LYS A 65 -41.67 -44.88 29.42
C LYS A 65 -42.31 -43.81 28.53
N ALA A 66 -42.16 -44.03 27.22
CA ALA A 66 -42.87 -43.42 26.10
C ALA A 66 -42.33 -42.08 25.56
N LYS A 67 -41.55 -42.16 24.47
CA LYS A 67 -42.03 -41.83 23.11
C LYS A 67 -40.93 -42.01 22.05
N ALA A 68 -41.33 -42.68 20.97
CA ALA A 68 -40.73 -42.71 19.62
C ALA A 68 -39.25 -43.14 19.47
N LYS A 69 -39.07 -44.37 18.96
CA LYS A 69 -37.83 -44.87 18.36
C LYS A 69 -37.41 -43.98 17.16
N ILE A 70 -36.62 -42.94 17.39
CA ILE A 70 -35.85 -42.31 16.31
C ILE A 70 -34.45 -42.92 16.40
N LYS A 71 -34.22 -43.99 15.64
CA LYS A 71 -32.85 -44.50 15.43
C LYS A 71 -32.02 -43.32 14.89
N PRO A 72 -30.85 -42.98 15.50
CA PRO A 72 -30.00 -41.93 14.95
C PRO A 72 -29.69 -42.27 13.49
N PRO A 73 -29.76 -41.30 12.56
CA PRO A 73 -29.49 -41.57 11.15
C PRO A 73 -28.10 -42.21 11.04
N SER A 74 -28.01 -43.27 10.23
CA SER A 74 -26.73 -43.92 9.92
C SER A 74 -25.68 -42.86 9.57
N LYS A 75 -24.43 -43.04 10.03
CA LYS A 75 -23.33 -42.06 9.83
C LYS A 75 -23.26 -41.53 8.40
N ARG A 76 -23.57 -42.35 7.40
CA ARG A 76 -23.65 -41.97 5.98
C ARG A 76 -24.77 -40.97 5.67
N LYS A 77 -25.96 -41.11 6.26
CA LYS A 77 -27.07 -40.17 6.10
C LYS A 77 -26.77 -38.84 6.79
N ALA A 78 -26.23 -38.86 8.00
CA ALA A 78 -25.84 -37.64 8.72
C ALA A 78 -24.74 -36.85 7.97
N ILE A 79 -23.74 -37.55 7.41
CA ILE A 79 -22.71 -36.93 6.57
C ILE A 79 -23.32 -36.36 5.28
N ARG A 80 -24.24 -37.09 4.64
CA ARG A 80 -24.92 -36.61 3.42
C ARG A 80 -25.75 -35.36 3.70
N GLU A 81 -26.50 -35.34 4.79
CA GLU A 81 -27.30 -34.20 5.22
C GLU A 81 -26.42 -32.99 5.58
N LYS A 82 -25.32 -33.22 6.29
CA LYS A 82 -24.30 -32.20 6.57
C LYS A 82 -23.68 -31.65 5.28
N HIS A 83 -23.38 -32.51 4.30
CA HIS A 83 -22.90 -32.08 2.98
C HIS A 83 -23.95 -31.35 2.16
N GLN A 84 -25.23 -31.66 2.35
CA GLN A 84 -26.34 -31.00 1.67
C GLN A 84 -26.58 -29.60 2.27
N GLN A 85 -26.45 -29.45 3.59
CA GLN A 85 -26.58 -28.18 4.30
C GLN A 85 -25.33 -27.28 4.16
N HIS A 86 -24.12 -27.85 4.20
CA HIS A 86 -22.88 -27.07 4.29
C HIS A 86 -21.91 -27.23 3.11
N GLY A 87 -22.16 -28.16 2.18
CA GLY A 87 -21.23 -28.51 1.09
C GLY A 87 -20.20 -29.59 1.49
N LYS A 88 -19.44 -30.10 0.52
CA LYS A 88 -18.44 -31.17 0.69
C LYS A 88 -17.09 -30.69 1.27
N GLY A 89 -17.09 -29.67 2.13
CA GLY A 89 -15.86 -29.06 2.67
C GLY A 89 -15.91 -28.86 4.18
N LEU A 90 -14.72 -28.76 4.81
CA LEU A 90 -14.57 -28.45 6.26
C LEU A 90 -15.06 -27.05 6.64
N PHE A 91 -15.28 -26.18 5.66
CA PHE A 91 -15.77 -24.83 5.86
C PHE A 91 -17.26 -24.79 5.53
N PRO A 92 -18.10 -24.20 6.40
CA PRO A 92 -19.46 -23.86 6.01
C PRO A 92 -19.38 -23.12 4.67
N LYS A 93 -20.21 -23.48 3.69
CA LYS A 93 -20.56 -22.55 2.60
C LYS A 93 -21.20 -21.32 3.24
N VAL A 94 -20.34 -20.44 3.72
CA VAL A 94 -20.69 -19.07 3.99
C VAL A 94 -21.38 -18.57 2.72
N PRO A 95 -22.60 -17.99 2.80
CA PRO A 95 -23.21 -17.37 1.65
C PRO A 95 -22.19 -16.43 1.00
N LYS A 96 -22.00 -16.54 -0.32
CA LYS A 96 -21.04 -15.71 -1.07
C LYS A 96 -21.29 -14.21 -0.88
N ASP A 97 -22.43 -13.84 -0.29
CA ASP A 97 -22.94 -12.49 -0.13
C ASP A 97 -22.51 -11.79 1.17
N LYS A 98 -21.35 -12.13 1.76
CA LYS A 98 -20.84 -11.29 2.88
C LYS A 98 -20.38 -9.91 2.43
N TRP A 99 -20.09 -9.73 1.14
CA TRP A 99 -19.49 -8.50 0.63
C TRP A 99 -20.15 -8.06 -0.68
N PRO A 100 -20.92 -6.96 -0.66
CA PRO A 100 -21.42 -6.39 -1.90
C PRO A 100 -20.27 -5.99 -2.83
N LEU A 101 -20.44 -6.36 -4.10
CA LEU A 101 -19.45 -6.16 -5.15
C LEU A 101 -19.62 -4.77 -5.77
N CYS A 102 -18.51 -4.23 -6.27
CA CYS A 102 -18.45 -2.97 -6.98
C CYS A 102 -19.45 -2.96 -8.14
N VAL A 103 -20.28 -1.92 -8.23
CA VAL A 103 -21.32 -1.79 -9.26
C VAL A 103 -20.73 -1.79 -10.68
N THR A 104 -19.54 -1.21 -10.87
CA THR A 104 -18.88 -1.12 -12.17
C THR A 104 -18.20 -2.42 -12.59
N CYS A 105 -17.24 -2.92 -11.80
CA CYS A 105 -16.42 -4.06 -12.21
C CYS A 105 -16.93 -5.42 -11.76
N LYS A 106 -17.87 -5.46 -10.80
CA LYS A 106 -18.49 -6.68 -10.23
C LYS A 106 -17.52 -7.74 -9.69
N ASN A 107 -16.21 -7.49 -9.71
CA ASN A 107 -15.19 -8.45 -9.32
C ASN A 107 -14.63 -8.14 -7.93
N ASN A 108 -14.45 -6.84 -7.65
CA ASN A 108 -13.90 -6.38 -6.38
C ASN A 108 -15.03 -5.95 -5.44
N PRO A 109 -14.95 -6.21 -4.13
CA PRO A 109 -15.90 -5.68 -3.16
C PRO A 109 -15.81 -4.15 -3.11
N TRP A 110 -16.94 -3.48 -2.86
CA TRP A 110 -16.91 -2.04 -2.65
C TRP A 110 -16.37 -1.69 -1.26
N GLY A 111 -15.85 -0.48 -1.09
CA GLY A 111 -15.40 -0.02 0.22
C GLY A 111 -16.59 0.23 1.15
N LYS A 112 -16.57 -0.29 2.40
CA LYS A 112 -17.68 -0.07 3.37
C LYS A 112 -18.00 1.41 3.62
N LYS A 113 -16.99 2.29 3.52
CA LYS A 113 -17.13 3.74 3.72
C LYS A 113 -17.25 4.51 2.38
N CYS A 114 -17.28 3.82 1.25
CA CYS A 114 -17.36 4.46 -0.05
C CYS A 114 -18.79 4.93 -0.31
N GLU A 115 -18.98 6.24 -0.44
CA GLU A 115 -20.28 6.85 -0.75
C GLU A 115 -20.82 6.43 -2.13
N HIS A 116 -19.93 6.02 -3.04
CA HIS A 116 -20.29 5.65 -4.41
C HIS A 116 -20.50 4.15 -4.62
N ASN A 117 -20.37 3.30 -3.58
CA ASN A 117 -20.54 1.85 -3.72
C ASN A 117 -19.60 1.21 -4.78
N LEU A 118 -18.39 1.75 -4.89
CA LEU A 118 -17.36 1.30 -5.83
C LEU A 118 -16.15 0.72 -5.09
N CYS A 119 -15.37 -0.10 -5.78
CA CYS A 119 -14.03 -0.47 -5.31
C CYS A 119 -13.06 0.72 -5.43
N LYS A 120 -11.91 0.66 -4.75
CA LYS A 120 -10.93 1.76 -4.74
C LYS A 120 -10.53 2.26 -6.14
N ALA A 121 -10.30 1.34 -7.09
CA ALA A 121 -9.88 1.67 -8.45
C ALA A 121 -11.00 2.39 -9.22
N CYS A 122 -12.16 1.74 -9.37
CA CYS A 122 -13.31 2.34 -10.06
C CYS A 122 -13.78 3.64 -9.40
N CYS A 123 -13.71 3.72 -8.07
CA CYS A 123 -14.02 4.95 -7.35
C CYS A 123 -13.07 6.08 -7.74
N LYS A 124 -11.75 5.83 -7.79
CA LYS A 124 -10.75 6.84 -8.17
C LYS A 124 -11.08 7.42 -9.53
N ASP A 125 -11.27 6.57 -10.53
CA ASP A 125 -11.51 6.99 -11.92
C ASP A 125 -12.79 7.82 -12.02
N MET A 126 -13.88 7.35 -11.41
CA MET A 126 -15.16 8.05 -11.41
C MET A 126 -15.05 9.42 -10.72
N THR A 127 -14.44 9.47 -9.53
CA THR A 127 -14.28 10.73 -8.77
C THR A 127 -13.31 11.70 -9.43
N ALA A 128 -12.31 11.21 -10.16
CA ALA A 128 -11.40 12.06 -10.92
C ALA A 128 -12.11 12.70 -12.12
N ILE A 129 -12.88 11.91 -12.88
CA ILE A 129 -13.62 12.39 -14.06
C ILE A 129 -14.70 13.41 -13.65
N LYS A 130 -15.48 13.10 -12.62
CA LYS A 130 -16.56 13.98 -12.15
C LYS A 130 -16.09 15.07 -11.18
N VAL A 131 -14.78 15.11 -10.88
CA VAL A 131 -14.17 16.02 -9.89
C VAL A 131 -14.97 16.03 -8.59
N LEU A 132 -15.12 14.85 -7.99
CA LEU A 132 -15.81 14.65 -6.71
C LEU A 132 -14.83 14.18 -5.64
N ASP A 133 -15.22 14.39 -4.39
CA ASP A 133 -14.51 13.86 -3.24
C ASP A 133 -15.13 12.53 -2.78
N CYS A 134 -14.31 11.65 -2.20
CA CYS A 134 -14.80 10.42 -1.57
C CYS A 134 -14.16 10.26 -0.20
N SER A 135 -14.97 10.41 0.86
CA SER A 135 -14.52 10.28 2.25
C SER A 135 -13.97 8.88 2.57
N GLY A 136 -14.59 7.83 2.01
CA GLY A 136 -14.21 6.44 2.24
C GLY A 136 -12.83 6.06 1.72
N HIS A 137 -12.47 6.53 0.53
CA HIS A 137 -11.16 6.27 -0.10
C HIS A 137 -10.18 7.43 0.05
N LYS A 138 -10.60 8.54 0.67
CA LYS A 138 -9.82 9.77 0.90
C LYS A 138 -9.38 10.46 -0.40
N PHE A 139 -10.21 10.39 -1.44
CA PHE A 139 -10.00 11.18 -2.65
C PHE A 139 -10.56 12.60 -2.43
N LYS A 140 -9.77 13.60 -2.81
CA LYS A 140 -10.04 15.03 -2.56
C LYS A 140 -9.90 15.85 -3.85
N PHE A 141 -10.50 15.39 -4.96
CA PHE A 141 -10.36 16.05 -6.26
C PHE A 141 -11.03 17.43 -6.29
N LEU A 142 -12.24 17.55 -5.74
CA LEU A 142 -12.97 18.82 -5.67
C LEU A 142 -12.28 19.79 -4.71
N PHE A 143 -11.94 19.34 -3.50
CA PHE A 143 -11.23 20.17 -2.54
C PHE A 143 -9.91 20.72 -3.09
N ASN A 144 -9.12 19.87 -3.77
CA ASN A 144 -7.86 20.31 -4.36
C ASN A 144 -8.06 21.28 -5.54
N LYS A 145 -9.13 21.10 -6.33
CA LYS A 145 -9.48 22.02 -7.42
C LYS A 145 -9.83 23.41 -6.86
N LEU A 146 -10.74 23.47 -5.90
CA LEU A 146 -11.14 24.72 -5.24
C LEU A 146 -9.97 25.43 -4.56
N ARG A 147 -9.04 24.66 -3.97
CA ARG A 147 -7.84 25.23 -3.35
C ARG A 147 -6.94 25.92 -4.37
N ARG A 148 -6.74 25.30 -5.54
CA ARG A 148 -5.93 25.89 -6.63
C ARG A 148 -6.60 27.12 -7.21
N GLU A 149 -7.91 27.06 -7.47
CA GLU A 149 -8.66 28.22 -7.98
C GLU A 149 -8.53 29.44 -7.05
N LYS A 150 -8.57 29.23 -5.73
CA LYS A 150 -8.31 30.30 -4.75
C LYS A 150 -6.87 30.80 -4.76
N GLU A 151 -5.89 29.89 -4.87
CA GLU A 151 -4.47 30.25 -4.98
C GLU A 151 -4.23 31.10 -6.24
N ASP A 152 -4.83 30.72 -7.37
CA ASP A 152 -4.73 31.43 -8.65
C ASP A 152 -5.43 32.80 -8.62
N GLU A 153 -6.60 32.90 -7.97
CA GLU A 153 -7.32 34.15 -7.74
C GLU A 153 -6.50 35.14 -6.89
N GLU A 154 -5.91 34.65 -5.79
CA GLU A 154 -5.06 35.46 -4.90
C GLU A 154 -3.78 35.92 -5.62
N GLU A 155 -3.18 35.06 -6.46
CA GLU A 155 -2.01 35.42 -7.26
C GLU A 155 -2.36 36.46 -8.35
N ALA A 156 -3.50 36.30 -9.02
CA ALA A 156 -3.97 37.28 -10.00
C ALA A 156 -4.23 38.66 -9.38
N GLU A 157 -4.78 38.70 -8.16
CA GLU A 157 -4.98 39.95 -7.42
C GLU A 157 -3.65 40.62 -7.05
N LYS A 158 -2.66 39.85 -6.56
CA LYS A 158 -1.31 40.37 -6.29
C LYS A 158 -0.61 40.89 -7.54
N GLN A 159 -0.79 40.26 -8.70
CA GLN A 159 -0.21 40.71 -9.97
C GLN A 159 -0.83 42.04 -10.43
N LYS A 160 -2.15 42.22 -10.28
CA LYS A 160 -2.83 43.50 -10.58
C LYS A 160 -2.31 44.62 -9.67
N GLN A 161 -2.20 44.38 -8.37
CA GLN A 161 -1.66 45.36 -7.42
C GLN A 161 -0.21 45.75 -7.74
N LYS A 162 0.63 44.81 -8.20
CA LYS A 162 2.01 45.11 -8.64
C LYS A 162 2.07 45.93 -9.92
N ALA A 163 1.16 45.69 -10.87
CA ALA A 163 1.08 46.47 -12.10
C ALA A 163 0.60 47.91 -11.85
N GLU A 164 -0.36 48.09 -10.95
CA GLU A 164 -0.88 49.41 -10.57
C GLU A 164 0.14 50.24 -9.76
N ASN A 165 0.94 49.57 -8.91
CA ASN A 165 2.00 50.23 -8.13
C ASN A 165 3.36 50.28 -8.85
N ALA A 166 3.42 49.91 -10.13
CA ALA A 166 4.66 49.98 -10.90
C ALA A 166 5.08 51.45 -11.09
N PRO A 167 6.29 51.85 -10.64
CA PRO A 167 6.75 53.23 -10.82
C PRO A 167 6.97 53.52 -12.31
N CYS A 168 6.25 54.53 -12.81
CA CYS A 168 6.42 55.09 -14.15
C CYS A 168 7.82 55.73 -14.27
N GLN A 169 8.82 54.97 -14.70
CA GLN A 169 10.11 55.51 -15.12
C GLN A 169 10.03 55.92 -16.58
N ASP A 170 9.35 57.04 -16.86
CA ASP A 170 9.45 57.65 -18.17
C ASP A 170 9.22 59.16 -18.12
N LYS A 171 10.19 59.88 -17.55
CA LYS A 171 10.39 61.31 -17.81
C LYS A 171 11.88 61.67 -17.69
N TYR A 172 12.67 61.44 -18.73
CA TYR A 172 13.77 62.32 -19.17
C TYR A 172 14.25 61.91 -20.57
N ILE A 173 13.50 62.32 -21.60
CA ILE A 173 14.12 62.69 -22.88
C ILE A 173 14.04 64.21 -22.96
N LYS A 174 15.18 64.88 -22.90
CA LYS A 174 15.26 66.28 -23.37
C LYS A 174 16.59 66.53 -24.08
N ALA A 175 16.42 66.83 -25.37
CA ALA A 175 17.28 67.58 -26.26
C ALA A 175 18.65 66.98 -26.62
N GLY A 176 18.79 66.65 -27.90
CA GLY A 176 20.07 66.30 -28.51
C GLY A 176 21.03 67.49 -28.59
N VAL A 177 22.32 67.17 -28.52
CA VAL A 177 23.41 67.90 -29.15
C VAL A 177 24.36 66.84 -29.71
N ASN A 178 24.54 66.84 -31.03
CA ASN A 178 25.67 66.18 -31.70
C ASN A 178 26.95 66.94 -31.33
N VAL A 179 27.98 66.25 -30.86
CA VAL A 179 29.37 66.67 -31.05
C VAL A 179 30.19 65.41 -31.36
N ASP A 180 30.80 65.43 -32.53
CA ASP A 180 31.74 64.46 -33.05
C ASP A 180 33.05 64.39 -32.22
N GLU A 181 33.84 63.38 -32.59
CA GLU A 181 35.31 63.29 -32.48
C GLU A 181 35.95 62.62 -31.24
N ASN A 182 36.53 61.45 -31.57
CA ASN A 182 37.95 61.11 -31.47
C ASN A 182 38.47 60.20 -30.34
N ARG A 183 38.86 59.00 -30.80
CA ARG A 183 40.21 58.41 -30.78
C ARG A 183 40.78 57.78 -29.50
N ASN A 184 41.18 56.53 -29.75
CA ASN A 184 42.41 55.82 -29.32
C ASN A 184 42.48 55.14 -27.95
N GLY A 185 42.42 53.81 -27.99
CA GLY A 185 43.63 52.98 -27.83
C GLY A 185 43.84 52.38 -26.44
N GLY A 186 43.98 51.05 -26.38
CA GLY A 186 44.48 50.38 -25.16
C GLY A 186 44.21 48.88 -25.12
N GLU A 187 45.17 48.11 -25.61
CA GLU A 187 45.26 46.65 -25.65
C GLU A 187 45.21 45.89 -24.30
N LYS A 188 44.87 44.59 -24.43
CA LYS A 188 45.43 43.37 -23.78
C LYS A 188 44.78 42.78 -22.50
N ASN A 189 44.33 41.53 -22.72
CA ASN A 189 44.52 40.28 -21.94
C ASN A 189 43.88 40.20 -20.54
N SER A 190 43.40 39.05 -20.04
CA SER A 190 43.69 37.64 -20.29
C SER A 190 42.54 36.77 -19.76
N ASP A 191 42.34 35.63 -20.43
CA ASP A 191 42.03 34.30 -19.89
C ASP A 191 41.51 34.19 -18.44
N ASN A 192 40.33 33.59 -18.30
CA ASN A 192 40.10 32.60 -17.25
C ASN A 192 39.08 31.54 -17.71
N ASP A 193 39.57 30.32 -17.69
CA ASP A 193 38.96 29.06 -18.12
C ASP A 193 37.63 28.73 -17.43
N ALA A 194 36.61 28.44 -18.24
CA ALA A 194 35.47 27.64 -17.83
C ALA A 194 35.82 26.15 -17.94
N LYS A 195 35.99 25.47 -16.79
CA LYS A 195 36.00 24.01 -16.73
C LYS A 195 34.58 23.50 -16.50
N ASP A 196 33.98 22.99 -17.56
CA ASP A 196 32.88 22.04 -17.51
C ASP A 196 33.42 20.62 -17.24
N PRO A 197 32.90 19.89 -16.24
CA PRO A 197 33.06 18.45 -16.20
C PRO A 197 31.71 17.75 -16.19
N ASN A 198 31.23 17.34 -17.36
CA ASN A 198 30.42 16.12 -17.44
C ASN A 198 30.49 15.50 -18.85
N SER A 199 31.56 14.76 -19.08
CA SER A 199 31.64 13.83 -20.19
C SER A 199 30.74 12.63 -19.92
N ILE A 200 29.75 12.51 -20.79
CA ILE A 200 28.98 11.30 -21.04
C ILE A 200 29.93 10.27 -21.67
N ILE A 201 30.09 9.11 -21.04
CA ILE A 201 30.70 7.93 -21.66
C ILE A 201 29.57 6.94 -21.90
N ALA A 202 29.22 6.74 -23.17
CA ALA A 202 28.33 5.69 -23.66
C ALA A 202 28.95 5.13 -24.93
N THR A 203 29.58 3.95 -24.83
CA THR A 203 29.39 2.75 -25.67
C THR A 203 30.42 1.69 -25.31
#